data_AF-A0A7C4M9C6-F1
#
_entry.id   AF-A0A7C4M9C6-F1
#
_cell.length_a   1.000
_cell.length_b   1.000
_cell.length_c   1.000
_cell.angle_alpha   90.00
_cell.angle_beta   90.00
_cell.angle_gamma   90.00
#
_symmetry.space_group_name_H-M   'P 1'
#
loop_
_entity.id
_entity.type
_entity.pdbx_description
1 polymer ?
#
loop_
_entity_poly.entity_id
_entity_poly.type
_entity_poly.pdbx_seq_one_letter_code
_entity_poly.pdbx_strand_id
1 'polypeptide(L)' 'LEASKIAAEKGRKIVFMGHVCGTELDPQNALKQEEKLKKMGVVTFPSNALMAFASALLVKRGKIAPEKIKKVYKMFLEK' A
#
# COMPACT_ATOMS: atom_id res chain seq x y z
N LEU A 1 10.81 10.08 7.15
CA LEU A 1 12.06 9.71 6.42
C LEU A 1 13.10 9.02 7.31
N GLU A 2 13.14 9.32 8.61
CA GLU A 2 14.08 8.69 9.57
C GLU A 2 14.05 7.16 9.56
N ALA A 3 12.86 6.54 9.64
CA ALA A 3 12.72 5.08 9.56
C ALA A 3 13.35 4.48 8.28
N SER A 4 13.26 5.18 7.15
CA SER A 4 13.89 4.75 5.89
C SER A 4 15.41 4.84 5.95
N LYS A 5 15.96 5.87 6.59
CA LYS A 5 17.41 6.01 6.79
C LYS A 5 17.94 4.89 7.69
N ILE A 6 17.31 4.66 8.84
CA ILE A 6 17.67 3.59 9.78
C ILE A 6 17.59 2.20 9.12
N ALA A 7 16.60 1.99 8.24
CA ALA A 7 16.52 0.75 7.47
C ALA A 7 17.67 0.61 6.48
N ALA A 8 17.99 1.68 5.73
CA ALA A 8 19.04 1.71 4.73
C ALA A 8 20.43 1.50 5.32
N GLU A 9 20.74 2.12 6.45
CA GLU A 9 22.00 1.92 7.20
C GLU A 9 22.21 0.45 7.60
N LYS A 10 21.13 -0.30 7.76
CA LYS A 10 21.13 -1.75 8.05
C LYS A 10 20.95 -2.62 6.81
N GLY A 11 21.16 -2.08 5.60
CA GLY A 11 21.05 -2.80 4.33
C GLY A 11 19.63 -3.24 3.96
N ARG A 12 18.59 -2.65 4.56
CA ARG A 12 17.18 -2.98 4.32
C ARG A 12 16.48 -1.85 3.61
N LYS A 13 15.45 -2.17 2.81
CA LYS A 13 14.54 -1.19 2.20
C LYS A 13 13.19 -1.25 2.91
N ILE A 14 12.73 -0.11 3.41
CA ILE A 14 11.37 0.05 3.91
C ILE A 14 10.50 0.72 2.85
N VAL A 15 9.27 0.27 2.71
CA VAL A 15 8.27 0.89 1.83
C VAL A 15 7.03 1.13 2.67
N PHE A 16 6.51 2.35 2.63
CA PHE A 16 5.25 2.69 3.30
C PHE A 16 4.12 2.61 2.28
N MET A 17 3.11 1.81 2.60
CA MET A 17 1.88 1.69 1.82
C MET A 17 0.68 2.09 2.69
N GLY A 18 -0.31 2.76 2.09
CA GLY A 18 -1.47 3.26 2.82
C GLY A 18 -2.76 3.20 2.00
N HIS A 19 -3.88 3.20 2.69
CA HIS A 19 -5.19 3.48 2.12
C HIS A 19 -5.90 4.44 3.08
N VAL A 20 -6.52 5.48 2.55
CA VAL A 20 -7.32 6.42 3.34
C VAL A 20 -8.78 6.08 3.13
N CYS A 21 -9.46 5.70 4.20
CA CYS A 21 -10.91 5.48 4.22
C CYS A 21 -11.57 6.72 4.84
N GLY A 22 -12.61 7.22 4.18
CA GLY A 22 -13.33 8.42 4.59
C GLY A 22 -13.71 9.27 3.39
N THR A 23 -14.25 10.44 3.66
CA THR A 23 -14.69 11.42 2.65
C THR A 23 -14.02 12.77 2.88
N GLU A 24 -14.19 13.68 1.94
CA GLU A 24 -13.81 15.08 2.06
C GLU A 24 -14.59 15.84 3.15
N LEU A 25 -15.74 15.30 3.59
CA LEU A 25 -16.61 15.87 4.62
C LEU A 25 -16.19 15.50 6.04
N ASP A 26 -15.35 14.48 6.21
CA ASP A 26 -14.82 14.15 7.52
C ASP A 26 -13.97 15.31 8.05
N PRO A 27 -13.89 15.54 9.38
CA PRO A 27 -13.09 16.62 9.97
C PRO A 27 -11.63 16.65 9.47
N GLN A 28 -11.06 15.49 9.21
CA GLN A 28 -9.71 15.31 8.68
C GLN A 28 -9.58 15.52 7.17
N ASN A 29 -10.68 15.48 6.41
CA ASN A 29 -10.76 15.50 4.94
C ASN A 29 -9.87 14.44 4.26
N ALA A 30 -10.46 13.34 3.81
CA ALA A 30 -9.72 12.18 3.29
C ALA A 30 -8.74 12.52 2.15
N LEU A 31 -9.14 13.38 1.19
CA LEU A 31 -8.29 13.78 0.07
C LEU A 31 -7.03 14.52 0.53
N LYS A 32 -7.18 15.46 1.48
CA LYS A 32 -6.03 16.19 2.05
C LYS A 32 -5.09 15.26 2.81
N GLN A 33 -5.60 14.26 3.51
CA GLN A 33 -4.75 13.28 4.20
C GLN A 33 -4.00 12.38 3.21
N GLU A 34 -4.66 11.93 2.15
CA GLU A 34 -4.02 11.13 1.11
C GLU A 34 -2.88 11.91 0.43
N GLU A 35 -3.10 13.19 0.10
CA GLU A 35 -2.06 14.05 -0.46
C GLU A 35 -0.86 14.23 0.47
N LYS A 36 -1.09 14.43 1.78
CA LYS A 36 -0.01 14.55 2.77
C LYS A 36 0.82 13.28 2.82
N LEU A 37 0.17 12.11 2.81
CA LEU A 37 0.85 10.81 2.79
C LEU A 37 1.67 10.62 1.51
N LYS A 38 1.11 10.96 0.34
CA LYS A 38 1.84 10.94 -0.94
C LYS A 38 3.09 11.82 -0.90
N LYS A 39 2.98 13.05 -0.38
CA LYS A 39 4.12 13.98 -0.24
C LYS A 39 5.22 13.43 0.69
N MET A 40 4.88 12.58 1.65
CA MET A 40 5.84 11.90 2.52
C MET A 40 6.45 10.63 1.91
N GLY A 41 6.06 10.25 0.69
CA GLY A 41 6.55 9.06 -0.01
C GLY A 41 5.78 7.77 0.31
N VAL A 42 4.57 7.87 0.88
CA VAL A 42 3.67 6.71 1.06
C VAL A 42 3.00 6.38 -0.27
N VAL A 43 3.03 5.11 -0.67
CA VAL A 43 2.27 4.62 -1.82
C VAL A 43 0.83 4.39 -1.38
N THR A 44 -0.10 5.23 -1.83
CA THR A 44 -1.51 5.11 -1.47
C THR A 44 -2.28 4.26 -2.48
N PHE A 45 -3.30 3.56 -2.00
CA PHE A 45 -4.15 2.67 -2.79
C PHE A 45 -5.63 3.01 -2.62
N PRO A 46 -6.46 2.77 -3.65
CA PRO A 46 -7.90 3.06 -3.63
C PRO A 46 -8.70 2.17 -2.66
N SER A 47 -8.15 1.02 -2.24
CA SER A 47 -8.76 0.17 -1.22
C SER A 47 -7.71 -0.48 -0.32
N ASN A 48 -8.11 -0.77 0.92
CA ASN A 48 -7.27 -1.51 1.88
C ASN A 48 -6.87 -2.90 1.34
N ALA A 49 -7.75 -3.54 0.59
CA ALA A 49 -7.53 -4.87 0.05
C ALA A 49 -6.48 -4.89 -1.07
N LEU A 50 -6.53 -3.91 -1.97
CA LEU A 50 -5.52 -3.76 -3.02
C LEU A 50 -4.14 -3.43 -2.40
N MET A 51 -4.12 -2.57 -1.38
CA MET A 51 -2.90 -2.28 -0.60
C MET A 51 -2.30 -3.55 0.01
N ALA A 52 -3.09 -4.37 0.68
CA ALA A 52 -2.64 -5.61 1.31
C ALA A 52 -2.07 -6.60 0.28
N PHE A 53 -2.74 -6.73 -0.87
CA PHE A 53 -2.26 -7.58 -1.95
C PHE A 53 -0.94 -7.07 -2.55
N ALA A 54 -0.84 -5.77 -2.85
CA ALA A 54 0.39 -5.16 -3.35
C ALA A 54 1.55 -5.32 -2.35
N SER A 55 1.26 -5.22 -1.05
CA SER A 55 2.23 -5.44 0.03
C SER A 55 2.76 -6.88 0.03
N ALA A 56 1.88 -7.88 -0.15
CA ALA A 56 2.28 -9.28 -0.26
C ALA A 56 3.18 -9.55 -1.48
N LEU A 57 2.85 -8.97 -2.64
CA LEU A 57 3.67 -9.04 -3.85
C LEU A 57 5.06 -8.43 -3.63
N LEU A 58 5.13 -7.26 -2.98
CA LEU A 58 6.38 -6.56 -2.72
C LEU A 58 7.29 -7.37 -1.78
N VAL A 59 6.75 -7.89 -0.67
CA VAL A 59 7.52 -8.70 0.30
C VAL A 59 8.03 -9.99 -0.33
N LYS A 60 7.25 -10.62 -1.22
CA LYS A 60 7.68 -11.80 -1.97
C LYS A 60 8.61 -11.45 -3.13
N ARG A 61 8.95 -10.17 -3.35
CA ARG A 61 9.79 -9.70 -4.47
C ARG A 61 9.26 -10.19 -5.82
N GLY A 62 7.94 -10.17 -6.00
CA GLY A 62 7.28 -10.69 -7.20
C GLY A 62 7.24 -12.22 -7.31
N LYS A 63 7.82 -12.97 -6.36
CA LYS A 63 7.80 -14.44 -6.34
C LYS A 63 6.49 -14.96 -5.74
N ILE A 64 5.38 -14.73 -6.44
CA ILE A 64 4.08 -15.30 -6.11
C ILE A 64 3.66 -16.29 -7.20
N ALA A 65 3.19 -17.46 -6.78
CA ALA A 65 2.66 -18.47 -7.67
C ALA A 65 1.47 -17.91 -8.49
N PRO A 66 1.46 -18.07 -9.83
CA PRO A 66 0.39 -17.53 -10.69
C PRO A 66 -1.02 -17.91 -10.23
N GLU A 67 -1.19 -19.10 -9.66
CA GLU A 67 -2.46 -19.62 -9.15
C GLU A 67 -2.99 -18.77 -7.98
N LYS A 68 -2.09 -18.27 -7.13
CA LYS A 68 -2.46 -17.36 -6.03
C LYS A 68 -2.87 -16.01 -6.56
N ILE A 69 -2.20 -15.50 -7.60
CA ILE A 69 -2.58 -14.24 -8.27
C ILE A 69 -3.96 -14.40 -8.91
N LYS A 70 -4.19 -15.47 -9.67
CA LYS A 70 -5.50 -15.78 -10.28
C LYS A 70 -6.60 -15.92 -9.24
N LYS A 71 -6.33 -16.58 -8.10
CA LYS A 71 -7.29 -16.68 -7.00
C LYS A 71 -7.67 -15.32 -6.43
N VAL A 72 -6.69 -14.44 -6.20
CA VAL A 72 -6.95 -13.08 -5.73
C VAL A 72 -7.73 -12.29 -6.77
N TYR A 73 -7.32 -12.34 -8.05
CA TYR A 73 -8.01 -11.69 -9.15
C TYR A 73 -9.49 -12.10 -9.19
N LYS A 74 -9.76 -13.40 -9.19
CA LYS A 74 -11.12 -13.95 -9.13
C LYS A 74 -11.89 -13.44 -7.91
N MET A 75 -11.29 -13.49 -6.72
CA MET A 75 -11.94 -13.06 -5.49
C MET A 75 -12.30 -11.56 -5.46
N PHE A 76 -11.54 -10.69 -6.15
CA PHE A 76 -11.75 -9.24 -6.12
C PHE A 76 -12.48 -8.66 -7.34
N LEU A 77 -12.38 -9.31 -8.50
CA LEU A 77 -12.84 -8.74 -9.77
C LEU A 77 -13.92 -9.57 -10.47
N GLU A 78 -14.00 -10.87 -10.18
CA GLU A 78 -15.11 -11.71 -10.63
C GLU A 78 -16.11 -11.81 -9.48
N LYS A 79 -17.16 -10.98 -9.53
CA LYS A 79 -18.31 -11.11 -8.63
C LYS A 79 -19.15 -12.33 -8.98
#